data_AF-A0A661JWS9-F1
#
_entry.id   AF-A0A661JWS9-F1
#
_cell.length_a   1.000
_cell.length_b   1.000
_cell.length_c   1.000
_cell.angle_alpha   90.00
_cell.angle_beta   90.00
_cell.angle_gamma   90.00
#
_symmetry.space_group_name_H-M   'P 1'
#
loop_
_entity.id
_entity.type
_entity.pdbx_description
1 polymer ?
#
loop_
_entity_poly.entity_id
_entity_poly.type
_entity_poly.pdbx_seq_one_letter_code
_entity_poly.pdbx_strand_id
1 'polypeptide(L)'
;MTSIHLCQPDSSKSCAACCGLYNYAHNTRQELENRLRYRTKLFDLVRRGDIDIGTYREAIRHREDQKRIYKTIYTCEFVGFLDKKESRVGCMLHPMQNNGHDLREISFYGKGLCESHLCPSYYKLTQEEARVVVSVIDDWYLYGVVITDIDFVKALFRILQERIADAIDPVIVDSSCSLKSAFMRYFRLKESWPYKDTSRPRFGKYFFVGEDYDIARIDYESIGAKRSPYDAILVSLASEFRDKDALDSANRMIDMIMHDLSSEYTKAYRKHNRDCT
;
A
#
# COMPACT_ATOMS: atom_id res chain seq x y z
N MET A 1 -0.13 14.99 12.05
CA MET A 1 -1.08 13.89 11.77
C MET A 1 -1.94 14.33 10.61
N THR A 2 -2.12 13.50 9.59
CA THR A 2 -2.96 13.85 8.43
C THR A 2 -4.44 13.90 8.83
N SER A 3 -5.20 14.83 8.23
CA SER A 3 -6.66 14.92 8.37
C SER A 3 -7.40 13.98 7.41
N ILE A 4 -6.69 13.36 6.45
CA ILE A 4 -7.28 12.40 5.51
C ILE A 4 -7.43 11.05 6.21
N HIS A 5 -8.61 10.45 6.10
CA HIS A 5 -8.84 9.10 6.61
C HIS A 5 -8.23 8.04 5.68
N LEU A 6 -6.94 7.75 5.83
CA LEU A 6 -6.17 6.85 4.94
C LEU A 6 -6.76 5.45 4.73
N CYS A 7 -7.53 4.91 5.67
CA CYS A 7 -8.15 3.59 5.48
C CYS A 7 -9.32 3.63 4.48
N GLN A 8 -10.02 4.76 4.36
CA GLN A 8 -11.19 4.98 3.50
C GLN A 8 -11.14 6.43 3.00
N PRO A 9 -10.17 6.79 2.14
CA PRO A 9 -9.87 8.18 1.81
C PRO A 9 -10.96 8.84 0.95
N ASP A 10 -11.68 8.05 0.15
CA ASP A 10 -12.72 8.50 -0.77
C ASP A 10 -13.66 7.35 -1.18
N SER A 11 -14.43 7.54 -2.25
CA SER A 11 -15.37 6.56 -2.80
C SER A 11 -14.76 5.62 -3.84
N SER A 12 -13.54 5.89 -4.37
CA SER A 12 -12.93 5.07 -5.41
C SER A 12 -12.11 3.92 -4.82
N LYS A 13 -11.48 4.11 -3.66
CA LYS A 13 -10.52 3.16 -3.09
C LYS A 13 -10.54 3.11 -1.56
N SER A 14 -9.82 2.13 -1.02
CA SER A 14 -9.59 2.01 0.42
C SER A 14 -8.41 1.08 0.71
N CYS A 15 -8.05 0.96 1.99
CA CYS A 15 -6.98 0.09 2.46
C CYS A 15 -7.46 -0.78 3.63
N ALA A 16 -7.02 -2.04 3.66
CA ALA A 16 -7.24 -2.97 4.77
C ALA A 16 -5.95 -3.64 5.25
N ALA A 17 -4.80 -2.96 5.11
CA ALA A 17 -3.50 -3.47 5.50
C ALA A 17 -3.41 -3.85 6.99
N CYS A 18 -3.94 -3.00 7.89
CA CYS A 18 -3.93 -3.25 9.33
C CYS A 18 -4.77 -4.47 9.74
N CYS A 19 -5.73 -4.85 8.88
CA CYS A 19 -6.49 -6.08 9.06
C CYS A 19 -5.73 -7.33 8.56
N GLY A 20 -4.46 -7.17 8.17
CA GLY A 20 -3.60 -8.23 7.67
C GLY A 20 -3.81 -8.57 6.19
N LEU A 21 -4.49 -7.74 5.39
CA LEU A 21 -4.84 -8.08 4.01
C LEU A 21 -3.62 -8.46 3.16
N TYR A 22 -2.49 -7.78 3.34
CA TYR A 22 -1.29 -8.05 2.57
C TYR A 22 -0.38 -9.11 3.22
N ASN A 23 -0.76 -9.65 4.40
CA ASN A 23 0.11 -10.51 5.22
C ASN A 23 0.03 -12.00 4.83
N TYR A 24 -0.77 -12.35 3.84
CA TYR A 24 -0.73 -13.71 3.29
C TYR A 24 0.60 -13.95 2.57
N ALA A 25 1.12 -15.16 2.66
CA ALA A 25 2.28 -15.56 1.83
C ALA A 25 1.96 -15.40 0.33
N HIS A 26 0.70 -15.67 -0.02
CA HIS A 26 0.10 -15.50 -1.34
C HIS A 26 -0.71 -14.19 -1.36
N ASN A 27 -0.03 -13.07 -1.63
CA ASN A 27 -0.60 -11.72 -1.57
C ASN A 27 -0.58 -10.98 -2.90
N THR A 28 -0.45 -11.68 -4.03
CA THR A 28 -0.61 -11.02 -5.33
C THR A 28 -2.01 -10.44 -5.46
N ARG A 29 -2.17 -9.41 -6.28
CA ARG A 29 -3.47 -8.79 -6.56
C ARG A 29 -4.56 -9.82 -6.85
N GLN A 30 -4.28 -10.74 -7.77
CA GLN A 30 -5.25 -11.75 -8.20
C GLN A 30 -5.68 -12.70 -7.06
N GLU A 31 -4.72 -13.12 -6.23
CA GLU A 31 -4.99 -14.01 -5.09
C GLU A 31 -5.84 -13.29 -4.03
N LEU A 32 -5.52 -12.03 -3.75
CA LEU A 32 -6.30 -11.22 -2.80
C LEU A 32 -7.70 -10.91 -3.32
N GLU A 33 -7.85 -10.56 -4.60
CA GLU A 33 -9.18 -10.38 -5.21
C GLU A 33 -10.03 -11.64 -5.07
N ASN A 34 -9.48 -12.82 -5.41
CA ASN A 34 -10.20 -14.08 -5.31
C ASN A 34 -10.63 -14.40 -3.87
N ARG A 35 -9.77 -14.08 -2.89
CA ARG A 35 -10.05 -14.21 -1.46
C ARG A 35 -11.18 -13.28 -1.03
N LEU A 36 -11.05 -11.99 -1.35
CA LEU A 36 -12.02 -10.95 -1.00
C LEU A 36 -13.39 -11.23 -1.61
N ARG A 37 -13.47 -11.62 -2.90
CA ARG A 37 -14.72 -12.00 -3.57
C ARG A 37 -15.43 -13.12 -2.85
N TYR A 38 -14.69 -14.17 -2.50
CA TYR A 38 -15.27 -15.32 -1.83
C TYR A 38 -15.79 -14.97 -0.44
N ARG A 39 -14.97 -14.28 0.36
CA ARG A 39 -15.37 -13.80 1.69
C ARG A 39 -16.63 -12.95 1.62
N THR A 40 -16.69 -12.04 0.65
CA THR A 40 -17.85 -11.15 0.45
C THR A 40 -19.11 -11.96 0.14
N LYS A 41 -19.05 -12.85 -0.85
CA LYS A 41 -20.19 -13.70 -1.24
C LYS A 41 -20.66 -14.61 -0.10
N LEU A 42 -19.72 -15.19 0.65
CA LEU A 42 -20.03 -16.06 1.77
C LEU A 42 -20.63 -15.26 2.93
N PHE A 43 -20.12 -14.06 3.21
CA PHE A 43 -20.65 -13.19 4.26
C PHE A 43 -22.03 -12.64 3.91
N ASP A 44 -22.36 -12.48 2.62
CA ASP A 44 -23.73 -12.15 2.21
C ASP A 44 -24.74 -13.24 2.60
N LEU A 45 -24.34 -14.52 2.64
CA LEU A 45 -25.18 -15.59 3.18
C LEU A 45 -25.45 -15.40 4.68
N VAL A 46 -24.43 -14.96 5.44
CA VAL A 46 -24.58 -14.61 6.86
C VAL A 46 -25.57 -13.44 7.02
N ARG A 47 -25.43 -12.40 6.19
CA ARG A 47 -26.33 -11.22 6.24
C ARG A 47 -27.78 -11.57 5.94
N ARG A 48 -28.03 -12.55 5.07
CA ARG A 48 -29.39 -13.06 4.77
C ARG A 48 -29.92 -14.02 5.82
N GLY A 49 -29.08 -14.48 6.75
CA GLY A 49 -29.43 -15.48 7.75
C GLY A 49 -29.43 -16.92 7.22
N ASP A 50 -28.88 -17.15 6.02
CA ASP A 50 -28.81 -18.47 5.39
C ASP A 50 -27.81 -19.40 6.10
N ILE A 51 -26.76 -18.82 6.68
CA ILE A 51 -25.76 -19.51 7.50
C ILE A 51 -25.40 -18.66 8.72
N ASP A 52 -24.93 -19.30 9.79
CA ASP A 52 -24.40 -18.59 10.95
C ASP A 52 -22.92 -18.17 10.77
N ILE A 53 -22.44 -17.37 11.72
CA ILE A 53 -21.05 -16.89 11.72
C ILE A 53 -20.04 -18.02 11.95
N GLY A 54 -20.42 -19.11 12.62
CA GLY A 54 -19.56 -20.26 12.87
C GLY A 54 -19.26 -21.00 11.56
N THR A 55 -20.31 -21.26 10.79
CA THR A 55 -20.28 -21.86 9.45
C THR A 55 -19.44 -21.02 8.50
N TYR A 56 -19.59 -19.69 8.53
CA TYR A 56 -18.72 -18.78 7.79
C TYR A 56 -17.24 -19.01 8.13
N ARG A 57 -16.88 -18.98 9.41
CA ARG A 57 -15.48 -19.12 9.86
C ARG A 57 -14.92 -20.49 9.50
N GLU A 58 -15.71 -21.54 9.64
CA GLU A 58 -15.32 -22.89 9.27
C GLU A 58 -15.02 -23.00 7.77
N ALA A 59 -15.89 -22.47 6.92
CA ALA A 59 -15.67 -22.46 5.48
C ALA A 59 -14.43 -21.65 5.07
N ILE A 60 -14.18 -20.49 5.71
CA ILE A 60 -12.93 -19.74 5.51
C ILE A 60 -11.72 -20.59 5.92
N ARG A 61 -11.72 -21.19 7.11
CA ARG A 61 -10.61 -22.00 7.62
C ARG A 61 -10.27 -23.19 6.71
N HIS A 62 -11.28 -23.86 6.15
CA HIS A 62 -11.08 -24.99 5.25
C HIS A 62 -10.53 -24.56 3.87
N ARG A 63 -10.95 -23.40 3.37
CA ARG A 63 -10.57 -22.97 2.01
C ARG A 63 -9.25 -22.23 1.97
N GLU A 64 -8.97 -21.43 2.98
CA GLU A 64 -7.89 -20.46 2.93
C GLU A 64 -6.63 -20.95 3.65
N ASP A 65 -5.52 -21.05 2.90
CA ASP A 65 -4.19 -21.20 3.52
C ASP A 65 -3.95 -19.99 4.45
N GLN A 66 -3.70 -20.30 5.72
CA GLN A 66 -3.42 -19.35 6.80
C GLN A 66 -1.93 -19.04 6.92
N LYS A 67 -1.09 -19.49 5.97
CA LYS A 67 0.31 -19.08 5.90
C LYS A 67 0.42 -17.57 5.77
N ARG A 68 1.20 -17.00 6.69
CA ARG A 68 1.44 -15.58 6.81
C ARG A 68 2.91 -15.29 6.60
N ILE A 69 3.19 -14.10 6.09
CA ILE A 69 4.53 -13.52 6.10
C ILE A 69 4.96 -13.29 7.55
N TYR A 70 4.05 -12.74 8.36
CA TYR A 70 4.26 -12.44 9.78
C TYR A 70 3.27 -13.18 10.66
N LYS A 71 3.79 -14.08 11.51
CA LYS A 71 2.96 -14.93 12.37
C LYS A 71 2.15 -14.12 13.40
N THR A 72 2.75 -13.05 13.91
CA THR A 72 2.16 -12.19 14.97
C THR A 72 1.06 -11.27 14.45
N ILE A 73 1.03 -10.97 13.15
CA ILE A 73 -0.01 -10.14 12.55
C ILE A 73 -1.19 -11.04 12.15
N TYR A 74 -2.33 -10.84 12.78
CA TYR A 74 -3.54 -11.59 12.45
C TYR A 74 -4.12 -11.16 11.10
N THR A 75 -4.51 -12.14 10.29
CA THR A 75 -5.17 -11.96 9.00
C THR A 75 -6.68 -12.08 9.16
N CYS A 76 -7.36 -10.94 9.31
CA CYS A 76 -8.78 -10.91 9.62
C CYS A 76 -9.63 -11.52 8.50
N GLU A 77 -10.43 -12.52 8.85
CA GLU A 77 -11.32 -13.23 7.92
C GLU A 77 -12.45 -12.34 7.39
N PHE A 78 -12.84 -11.32 8.15
CA PHE A 78 -13.97 -10.43 7.84
C PHE A 78 -13.63 -9.26 6.92
N VAL A 79 -12.43 -9.26 6.33
CA VAL A 79 -12.08 -8.29 5.27
C VAL A 79 -12.64 -8.78 3.94
N GLY A 80 -13.45 -7.95 3.29
CA GLY A 80 -14.06 -8.22 1.98
C GLY A 80 -14.18 -6.94 1.16
N PHE A 81 -14.83 -7.04 -0.01
CA PHE A 81 -15.24 -5.88 -0.79
C PHE A 81 -16.46 -5.20 -0.15
N LEU A 82 -16.44 -3.87 -0.13
CA LEU A 82 -17.48 -3.04 0.48
C LEU A 82 -18.48 -2.51 -0.54
N ASP A 83 -18.24 -2.76 -1.82
CA ASP A 83 -18.99 -2.21 -2.93
C ASP A 83 -19.05 -3.20 -4.10
N LYS A 84 -20.06 -3.02 -4.96
CA LYS A 84 -20.28 -3.90 -6.11
C LYS A 84 -19.23 -3.76 -7.21
N LYS A 85 -18.53 -2.62 -7.27
CA LYS A 85 -17.46 -2.42 -8.26
C LYS A 85 -16.15 -3.07 -7.83
N GLU A 86 -16.09 -3.66 -6.62
CA GLU A 86 -14.89 -4.25 -6.04
C GLU A 86 -13.73 -3.25 -5.97
N SER A 87 -14.06 -1.96 -5.79
CA SER A 87 -13.06 -0.89 -5.77
C SER A 87 -12.63 -0.54 -4.35
N ARG A 88 -13.42 -0.91 -3.33
CA ARG A 88 -13.08 -0.69 -1.93
C ARG A 88 -13.11 -1.99 -1.13
N VAL A 89 -12.08 -2.18 -0.32
CA VAL A 89 -11.93 -3.23 0.68
C VAL A 89 -12.17 -2.70 2.10
N GLY A 90 -12.55 -3.58 3.02
CA GLY A 90 -12.60 -3.25 4.44
C GLY A 90 -13.40 -4.25 5.26
N CYS A 91 -13.74 -3.86 6.48
CA CYS A 91 -14.40 -4.74 7.45
C CYS A 91 -15.89 -4.91 7.14
N MET A 92 -16.30 -6.13 6.83
CA MET A 92 -17.72 -6.46 6.59
C MET A 92 -18.56 -6.46 7.87
N LEU A 93 -17.92 -6.48 9.05
CA LEU A 93 -18.56 -6.35 10.37
C LEU A 93 -18.76 -4.89 10.82
N HIS A 94 -18.21 -3.93 10.08
CA HIS A 94 -18.27 -2.51 10.46
C HIS A 94 -19.73 -2.01 10.50
N PRO A 95 -20.13 -1.12 11.42
CA PRO A 95 -21.51 -0.61 11.49
C PRO A 95 -21.98 0.08 10.20
N MET A 96 -21.06 0.72 9.46
CA MET A 96 -21.36 1.28 8.13
C MET A 96 -21.73 0.24 7.07
N GLN A 97 -21.55 -1.05 7.35
CA GLN A 97 -21.91 -2.17 6.47
C GLN A 97 -23.08 -2.99 7.02
N ASN A 98 -23.62 -2.64 8.19
CA ASN A 98 -24.61 -3.44 8.92
C ASN A 98 -25.70 -2.57 9.55
N ASN A 99 -26.17 -1.53 8.84
CA ASN A 99 -27.26 -0.64 9.30
C ASN A 99 -27.03 -0.05 10.70
N GLY A 100 -25.78 0.31 11.02
CA GLY A 100 -25.40 0.86 12.32
C GLY A 100 -25.09 -0.18 13.40
N HIS A 101 -25.36 -1.46 13.18
CA HIS A 101 -25.01 -2.52 14.14
C HIS A 101 -23.51 -2.80 14.07
N ASP A 102 -22.81 -2.56 15.18
CA ASP A 102 -21.38 -2.82 15.26
C ASP A 102 -21.12 -4.28 15.62
N LEU A 103 -20.67 -5.06 14.63
CA LEU A 103 -20.41 -6.48 14.78
C LEU A 103 -18.93 -6.79 15.02
N ARG A 104 -18.07 -5.77 15.21
CA ARG A 104 -16.62 -5.94 15.29
C ARG A 104 -16.14 -6.78 16.47
N GLU A 105 -16.97 -6.93 17.51
CA GLU A 105 -16.70 -7.84 18.65
C GLU A 105 -16.57 -9.31 18.25
N ILE A 106 -17.09 -9.69 17.07
CA ILE A 106 -16.96 -11.05 16.53
C ILE A 106 -15.53 -11.34 16.04
N SER A 107 -14.81 -10.29 15.63
CA SER A 107 -13.46 -10.39 15.08
C SER A 107 -12.42 -10.69 16.16
N PHE A 108 -11.28 -11.26 15.77
CA PHE A 108 -10.16 -11.52 16.68
C PHE A 108 -9.67 -10.25 17.42
N TYR A 109 -9.61 -9.12 16.72
CA TYR A 109 -9.16 -7.86 17.30
C TYR A 109 -10.20 -7.23 18.25
N GLY A 110 -11.48 -7.59 18.12
CA GLY A 110 -12.58 -6.97 18.87
C GLY A 110 -12.83 -5.51 18.49
N LYS A 111 -13.90 -4.90 19.03
CA LYS A 111 -14.28 -3.52 18.70
C LYS A 111 -13.24 -2.50 19.17
N GLY A 112 -12.77 -2.62 20.42
CA GLY A 112 -11.91 -1.62 21.04
C GLY A 112 -10.60 -1.35 20.29
N LEU A 113 -9.91 -2.41 19.85
CA LEU A 113 -8.71 -2.26 19.02
C LEU A 113 -9.06 -1.78 17.62
N CYS A 114 -10.11 -2.33 17.00
CA CYS A 114 -10.50 -1.94 15.64
C CYS A 114 -10.90 -0.47 15.52
N GLU A 115 -11.50 0.12 16.56
CA GLU A 115 -11.99 1.51 16.56
C GLU A 115 -10.87 2.53 16.77
N SER A 116 -9.85 2.19 17.55
CA SER A 116 -8.78 3.12 17.94
C SER A 116 -7.49 2.97 17.12
N HIS A 117 -7.37 1.91 16.32
CA HIS A 117 -6.14 1.60 15.60
C HIS A 117 -5.93 2.46 14.35
N LEU A 118 -4.85 3.24 14.34
CA LEU A 118 -4.34 3.96 13.17
C LEU A 118 -2.93 3.48 12.83
N CYS A 119 -2.66 3.24 11.55
CA CYS A 119 -1.34 2.80 11.12
C CYS A 119 -0.30 3.92 11.28
N PRO A 120 1.00 3.57 11.33
CA PRO A 120 2.07 4.57 11.43
C PRO A 120 2.02 5.66 10.34
N SER A 121 1.46 5.39 9.15
CA SER A 121 1.34 6.38 8.08
C SER A 121 0.54 7.62 8.48
N TYR A 122 -0.47 7.49 9.37
CA TYR A 122 -1.23 8.63 9.89
C TYR A 122 -0.36 9.66 10.63
N TYR A 123 0.70 9.17 11.26
CA TYR A 123 1.60 9.97 12.10
C TYR A 123 2.88 10.39 11.37
N LYS A 124 3.33 9.60 10.40
CA LYS A 124 4.62 9.79 9.73
C LYS A 124 4.52 10.49 8.38
N LEU A 125 3.44 10.31 7.64
CA LEU A 125 3.22 11.06 6.40
C LEU A 125 2.71 12.46 6.72
N THR A 126 3.16 13.44 5.94
CA THR A 126 2.57 14.79 5.98
C THR A 126 1.22 14.79 5.28
N GLN A 127 0.46 15.88 5.44
CA GLN A 127 -0.82 16.05 4.78
C GLN A 127 -0.68 16.04 3.25
N GLU A 128 0.39 16.66 2.76
CA GLU A 128 0.72 16.84 1.34
C GLU A 128 1.12 15.51 0.72
N GLU A 129 1.99 14.75 1.39
CA GLU A 129 2.40 13.41 0.97
C GLU A 129 1.20 12.47 0.85
N ALA A 130 0.36 12.43 1.90
CA ALA A 130 -0.86 11.62 1.89
C ALA A 130 -1.82 12.06 0.77
N ARG A 131 -2.01 13.36 0.56
CA ARG A 131 -2.91 13.90 -0.45
C ARG A 131 -2.47 13.53 -1.86
N VAL A 132 -1.18 13.59 -2.17
CA VAL A 132 -0.65 13.19 -3.49
C VAL A 132 -0.87 11.70 -3.73
N VAL A 133 -0.58 10.83 -2.74
CA VAL A 133 -0.82 9.39 -2.89
C VAL A 133 -2.31 9.12 -3.14
N VAL A 134 -3.20 9.77 -2.37
CA VAL A 134 -4.65 9.63 -2.52
C VAL A 134 -5.15 10.18 -3.86
N SER A 135 -4.60 11.28 -4.38
CA SER A 135 -5.10 11.90 -5.61
C SER A 135 -4.55 11.29 -6.90
N VAL A 136 -3.51 10.47 -6.81
CA VAL A 136 -2.87 9.79 -7.94
C VAL A 136 -3.37 8.35 -8.11
N ILE A 137 -3.51 7.60 -7.01
CA ILE A 137 -3.83 6.17 -7.08
C ILE A 137 -5.35 6.00 -6.93
N ASP A 138 -6.01 5.28 -7.84
CA ASP A 138 -7.46 4.96 -7.75
C ASP A 138 -7.74 3.45 -7.65
N ASP A 139 -6.74 2.70 -7.19
CA ASP A 139 -6.76 1.25 -7.08
C ASP A 139 -6.47 0.84 -5.63
N TRP A 140 -7.36 0.05 -5.01
CA TRP A 140 -7.24 -0.33 -3.59
C TRP A 140 -5.94 -1.09 -3.28
N TYR A 141 -5.50 -1.95 -4.20
CA TYR A 141 -4.36 -2.83 -3.99
C TYR A 141 -3.07 -2.01 -4.00
N LEU A 142 -2.84 -1.28 -5.09
CA LEU A 142 -1.68 -0.41 -5.21
C LEU A 142 -1.71 0.67 -4.13
N TYR A 143 -2.88 1.27 -3.85
CA TYR A 143 -3.03 2.28 -2.81
C TYR A 143 -2.61 1.74 -1.45
N GLY A 144 -3.12 0.58 -1.04
CA GLY A 144 -2.80 0.02 0.27
C GLY A 144 -1.33 -0.37 0.41
N VAL A 145 -0.72 -0.92 -0.64
CA VAL A 145 0.72 -1.26 -0.65
C VAL A 145 1.61 -0.01 -0.61
N VAL A 146 1.20 1.08 -1.25
CA VAL A 146 1.96 2.34 -1.26
C VAL A 146 1.77 3.15 0.02
N ILE A 147 0.52 3.38 0.44
CA ILE A 147 0.22 4.28 1.58
C ILE A 147 0.78 3.74 2.90
N THR A 148 0.95 2.42 3.01
CA THR A 148 1.54 1.79 4.20
C THR A 148 3.06 1.70 4.18
N ASP A 149 3.69 1.96 3.04
CA ASP A 149 5.15 2.03 2.95
C ASP A 149 5.65 3.47 3.06
N ILE A 150 5.82 3.89 4.31
CA ILE A 150 6.25 5.25 4.67
C ILE A 150 7.61 5.57 4.04
N ASP A 151 8.56 4.64 4.07
CA ASP A 151 9.91 4.89 3.56
C ASP A 151 9.89 5.08 2.04
N PHE A 152 9.07 4.31 1.33
CA PHE A 152 8.90 4.45 -0.12
C PHE A 152 8.31 5.80 -0.53
N VAL A 153 7.30 6.29 0.20
CA VAL A 153 6.68 7.61 -0.04
C VAL A 153 7.64 8.73 0.37
N LYS A 154 8.27 8.64 1.54
CA LYS A 154 9.23 9.65 2.02
C LYS A 154 10.44 9.78 1.11
N ALA A 155 10.98 8.67 0.61
CA ALA A 155 12.13 8.69 -0.29
C ALA A 155 11.80 9.39 -1.61
N LEU A 156 10.61 9.14 -2.18
CA LEU A 156 10.12 9.86 -3.37
C LEU A 156 10.10 11.37 -3.14
N PHE A 157 9.41 11.82 -2.09
CA PHE A 157 9.26 13.24 -1.81
C PHE A 157 10.59 13.91 -1.56
N ARG A 158 11.46 13.29 -0.76
CA ARG A 158 12.80 13.82 -0.50
C ARG A 158 13.58 14.03 -1.81
N ILE A 159 13.70 13.00 -2.64
CA ILE A 159 14.48 13.07 -3.88
C ILE A 159 13.88 14.06 -4.88
N LEU A 160 12.56 14.05 -5.04
CA LEU A 160 11.90 14.95 -5.99
C LEU A 160 12.01 16.41 -5.54
N GLN A 161 11.82 16.71 -4.25
CA GLN A 161 11.98 18.06 -3.69
C GLN A 161 13.42 18.56 -3.80
N GLU A 162 14.42 17.70 -3.58
CA GLU A 162 15.83 18.03 -3.82
C GLU A 162 16.07 18.41 -5.29
N ARG A 163 15.43 17.73 -6.25
CA ARG A 163 15.59 18.01 -7.69
C ARG A 163 14.89 19.28 -8.15
N ILE A 164 13.71 19.59 -7.62
CA ILE A 164 12.95 20.79 -8.00
C ILE A 164 13.32 22.02 -7.15
N ALA A 165 14.12 21.82 -6.08
CA ALA A 165 14.50 22.84 -5.11
C ALA A 165 13.31 23.56 -4.45
N ASP A 166 12.21 22.83 -4.23
CA ASP A 166 10.97 23.35 -3.65
C ASP A 166 10.15 22.22 -3.02
N ALA A 167 9.13 22.57 -2.25
CA ALA A 167 8.14 21.62 -1.73
C ALA A 167 7.17 21.18 -2.84
N ILE A 168 6.71 19.93 -2.75
CA ILE A 168 5.67 19.43 -3.65
C ILE A 168 4.31 19.94 -3.15
N ASP A 169 3.63 20.72 -3.99
CA ASP A 169 2.27 21.18 -3.76
C ASP A 169 1.25 20.21 -4.41
N PRO A 170 0.36 19.58 -3.63
CA PRO A 170 -0.69 18.72 -4.16
C PRO A 170 -1.62 19.38 -5.18
N VAL A 171 -1.83 20.71 -5.10
CA VAL A 171 -2.67 21.45 -6.06
C VAL A 171 -2.07 21.39 -7.47
N ILE A 172 -0.75 21.50 -7.56
CA ILE A 172 -0.02 21.38 -8.82
C ILE A 172 -0.15 19.97 -9.38
N VAL A 173 -0.03 18.95 -8.52
CA VAL A 173 -0.26 17.55 -8.91
C VAL A 173 -1.70 17.34 -9.41
N ASP A 174 -2.68 17.92 -8.72
CA ASP A 174 -4.09 17.83 -9.10
C ASP A 174 -4.41 18.49 -10.45
N SER A 175 -3.66 19.54 -10.82
CA SER A 175 -3.87 20.29 -12.07
C SER A 175 -3.34 19.60 -13.35
N SER A 176 -2.56 18.52 -13.24
CA SER A 176 -1.86 17.94 -14.38
C SER A 176 -1.96 16.42 -14.47
N CYS A 177 -2.69 15.94 -15.49
CA CYS A 177 -2.79 14.51 -15.79
C CYS A 177 -1.42 13.88 -16.16
N SER A 178 -0.53 14.62 -16.83
CA SER A 178 0.80 14.09 -17.18
C SER A 178 1.66 13.92 -15.93
N LEU A 179 1.57 14.84 -14.97
CA LEU A 179 2.25 14.73 -13.68
C LEU A 179 1.69 13.58 -12.85
N LYS A 180 0.36 13.43 -12.76
CA LYS A 180 -0.26 12.26 -12.10
C LYS A 180 0.20 10.95 -12.73
N SER A 181 0.30 10.89 -14.06
CA SER A 181 0.83 9.72 -14.78
C SER A 181 2.29 9.42 -14.41
N ALA A 182 3.13 10.46 -14.27
CA ALA A 182 4.51 10.28 -13.82
C ALA A 182 4.61 9.75 -12.38
N PHE A 183 3.79 10.26 -11.44
CA PHE A 183 3.69 9.71 -10.08
C PHE A 183 3.19 8.26 -10.09
N MET A 184 2.18 7.96 -10.90
CA MET A 184 1.66 6.60 -11.06
C MET A 184 2.74 5.63 -11.55
N ARG A 185 3.61 6.03 -12.48
CA ARG A 185 4.76 5.19 -12.91
C ARG A 185 5.68 4.83 -11.76
N TYR A 186 5.97 5.78 -10.87
CA TYR A 186 6.75 5.51 -9.67
C TYR A 186 6.02 4.55 -8.72
N PHE A 187 4.75 4.81 -8.41
CA PHE A 187 3.99 3.96 -7.49
C PHE A 187 3.87 2.52 -8.00
N ARG A 188 3.66 2.32 -9.30
CA ARG A 188 3.59 1.00 -9.95
C ARG A 188 4.86 0.17 -9.83
N LEU A 189 6.00 0.75 -9.43
CA LEU A 189 7.18 -0.04 -9.08
C LEU A 189 6.85 -1.10 -8.01
N LYS A 190 5.87 -0.84 -7.11
CA LYS A 190 5.43 -1.84 -6.13
C LYS A 190 4.84 -3.11 -6.72
N GLU A 191 4.36 -3.05 -7.96
CA GLU A 191 3.76 -4.18 -8.67
C GLU A 191 4.73 -4.79 -9.68
N SER A 192 5.47 -3.96 -10.41
CA SER A 192 6.25 -4.39 -11.58
C SER A 192 7.77 -4.39 -11.40
N TRP A 193 8.29 -4.22 -10.18
CA TRP A 193 9.73 -4.18 -9.94
C TRP A 193 10.42 -5.49 -10.33
N PRO A 194 11.35 -5.49 -11.30
CA PRO A 194 11.94 -6.72 -11.83
C PRO A 194 13.01 -7.35 -10.91
N TYR A 195 13.55 -6.59 -9.96
CA TYR A 195 14.59 -7.06 -9.04
C TYR A 195 14.02 -7.45 -7.66
N LYS A 196 12.72 -7.70 -7.58
CA LYS A 196 12.05 -8.03 -6.32
C LYS A 196 12.43 -9.45 -5.88
N ASP A 197 12.98 -9.58 -4.67
CA ASP A 197 13.14 -10.87 -3.99
C ASP A 197 11.77 -11.43 -3.60
N THR A 198 11.44 -12.60 -4.16
CA THR A 198 10.21 -13.33 -3.88
C THR A 198 10.42 -14.49 -2.90
N SER A 199 11.66 -14.82 -2.57
CA SER A 199 12.01 -15.87 -1.62
C SER A 199 11.78 -15.43 -0.16
N ARG A 200 11.83 -14.13 0.10
CA ARG A 200 11.57 -13.52 1.41
C ARG A 200 10.47 -12.46 1.31
N PRO A 201 9.19 -12.85 1.29
CA PRO A 201 8.08 -11.90 1.27
C PRO A 201 8.19 -10.90 2.42
N ARG A 202 7.96 -9.61 2.14
CA ARG A 202 8.04 -8.55 3.16
C ARG A 202 7.19 -7.32 2.86
N PHE A 203 6.90 -6.53 3.91
CA PHE A 203 6.31 -5.18 3.83
C PHE A 203 7.40 -4.11 3.90
N GLY A 204 7.63 -3.44 2.78
CA GLY A 204 8.69 -2.45 2.67
C GLY A 204 10.03 -3.03 3.10
N LYS A 205 10.63 -2.45 4.13
CA LYS A 205 11.93 -2.88 4.66
C LYS A 205 11.86 -3.95 5.76
N TYR A 206 10.71 -4.23 6.35
CA TYR A 206 10.65 -5.10 7.53
C TYR A 206 10.49 -6.56 7.13
N PHE A 207 11.29 -7.47 7.66
CA PHE A 207 11.07 -8.92 7.55
C PHE A 207 11.21 -9.55 8.95
N PHE A 208 10.76 -10.78 9.15
CA PHE A 208 10.73 -11.37 10.50
C PHE A 208 11.56 -12.64 10.55
N VAL A 209 12.25 -12.83 11.68
CA VAL A 209 13.07 -13.99 12.01
C VAL A 209 12.51 -14.57 13.31
N GLY A 210 11.71 -15.63 13.21
CA GLY A 210 11.00 -16.17 14.38
C GLY A 210 9.86 -15.26 14.83
N GLU A 211 9.96 -14.73 16.05
CA GLU A 211 9.01 -13.76 16.62
C GLU A 211 9.49 -12.30 16.52
N ASP A 212 10.76 -12.08 16.18
CA ASP A 212 11.36 -10.75 16.04
C ASP A 212 11.22 -10.21 14.61
N TYR A 213 11.23 -8.88 14.49
CA TYR A 213 11.34 -8.19 13.21
C TYR A 213 12.75 -7.63 13.02
N ASP A 214 13.22 -7.63 11.78
CA ASP A 214 14.49 -7.05 11.35
C ASP A 214 14.27 -6.14 10.14
N ILE A 215 15.24 -5.28 9.87
CA ILE A 215 15.23 -4.30 8.80
C ILE A 215 16.15 -4.78 7.69
N ALA A 216 15.56 -5.03 6.53
CA ALA A 216 16.26 -5.43 5.33
C ALA A 216 17.30 -4.38 4.93
N ARG A 217 18.44 -4.89 4.45
CA ARG A 217 19.55 -4.11 3.90
C ARG A 217 19.99 -4.76 2.61
N ILE A 218 20.50 -3.95 1.68
CA ILE A 218 21.15 -4.43 0.47
C ILE A 218 22.64 -4.46 0.76
N ASP A 219 23.27 -5.62 0.56
CA ASP A 219 24.72 -5.78 0.70
C ASP A 219 25.43 -5.33 -0.59
N TYR A 220 25.68 -4.03 -0.70
CA TYR A 220 26.35 -3.45 -1.86
C TYR A 220 27.81 -3.92 -2.01
N GLU A 221 28.47 -4.24 -0.91
CA GLU A 221 29.88 -4.69 -0.93
C GLU A 221 29.99 -6.06 -1.59
N SER A 222 29.05 -6.97 -1.33
CA SER A 222 29.01 -8.30 -1.96
C SER A 222 28.95 -8.28 -3.49
N ILE A 223 28.42 -7.21 -4.07
CA ILE A 223 28.34 -7.00 -5.53
C ILE A 223 29.37 -5.98 -6.05
N GLY A 224 30.34 -5.57 -5.23
CA GLY A 224 31.40 -4.64 -5.61
C GLY A 224 30.89 -3.23 -5.93
N ALA A 225 29.81 -2.79 -5.29
CA ALA A 225 29.17 -1.51 -5.53
C ALA A 225 29.21 -0.60 -4.28
N LYS A 226 29.09 0.70 -4.51
CA LYS A 226 28.78 1.65 -3.43
C LYS A 226 27.27 1.66 -3.17
N ARG A 227 26.87 2.11 -1.98
CA ARG A 227 25.46 2.32 -1.65
C ARG A 227 24.79 3.22 -2.69
N SER A 228 23.63 2.79 -3.18
CA SER A 228 22.85 3.55 -4.16
C SER A 228 22.28 4.84 -3.55
N PRO A 229 22.20 5.95 -4.31
CA PRO A 229 21.43 7.13 -3.90
C PRO A 229 19.92 6.83 -3.74
N TYR A 230 19.44 5.74 -4.32
CA TYR A 230 18.06 5.26 -4.25
C TYR A 230 17.85 4.15 -3.22
N ASP A 231 18.80 3.93 -2.31
CA ASP A 231 18.77 2.82 -1.34
C ASP A 231 17.44 2.66 -0.62
N ALA A 232 16.86 3.74 -0.08
CA ALA A 232 15.58 3.68 0.62
C ALA A 232 14.43 3.16 -0.27
N ILE A 233 14.46 3.51 -1.56
CA ILE A 233 13.48 3.03 -2.56
C ILE A 233 13.75 1.55 -2.85
N LEU A 234 15.01 1.19 -3.11
CA LEU A 234 15.42 -0.18 -3.45
C LEU A 234 15.09 -1.17 -2.33
N VAL A 235 15.38 -0.81 -1.07
CA VAL A 235 15.05 -1.63 0.10
C VAL A 235 13.54 -1.82 0.20
N SER A 236 12.77 -0.74 0.02
CA SER A 236 11.30 -0.76 0.07
C SER A 236 10.66 -1.57 -1.07
N LEU A 237 11.31 -1.65 -2.23
CA LEU A 237 10.90 -2.49 -3.36
C LEU A 237 11.27 -3.97 -3.19
N ALA A 238 11.81 -4.33 -2.02
CA ALA A 238 12.34 -5.65 -1.75
C ALA A 238 13.43 -6.08 -2.74
N SER A 239 14.32 -5.15 -3.12
CA SER A 239 15.31 -5.43 -4.17
C SER A 239 16.39 -6.41 -3.73
N GLU A 240 16.78 -7.29 -4.63
CA GLU A 240 17.97 -8.14 -4.56
C GLU A 240 18.72 -8.08 -5.90
N PHE A 241 20.05 -8.02 -5.83
CA PHE A 241 20.91 -7.87 -6.99
C PHE A 241 21.98 -8.95 -7.01
N ARG A 242 22.14 -9.59 -8.17
CA ARG A 242 23.16 -10.62 -8.38
C ARG A 242 24.55 -10.02 -8.64
N ASP A 243 24.60 -8.83 -9.21
CA ASP A 243 25.81 -8.16 -9.67
C ASP A 243 25.61 -6.64 -9.73
N LYS A 244 26.70 -5.91 -9.95
CA LYS A 244 26.69 -4.46 -10.08
C LYS A 244 25.89 -3.96 -11.29
N ASP A 245 25.88 -4.70 -12.40
CA ASP A 245 25.18 -4.29 -13.63
C ASP A 245 23.65 -4.26 -13.43
N ALA A 246 23.12 -5.21 -12.66
CA ALA A 246 21.72 -5.24 -12.24
C ALA A 246 21.37 -4.03 -11.36
N LEU A 247 22.24 -3.70 -10.38
CA LEU A 247 22.08 -2.50 -9.57
C LEU A 247 22.12 -1.22 -10.41
N ASP A 248 23.08 -1.10 -11.33
CA ASP A 248 23.21 0.07 -12.20
C ASP A 248 22.00 0.21 -13.12
N SER A 249 21.44 -0.90 -13.59
CA SER A 249 20.20 -0.92 -14.37
C SER A 249 18.99 -0.48 -13.54
N ALA A 250 18.87 -0.97 -12.31
CA ALA A 250 17.83 -0.53 -11.36
C ALA A 250 17.93 0.98 -11.05
N ASN A 251 19.14 1.48 -10.81
CA ASN A 251 19.39 2.89 -10.58
C ASN A 251 18.96 3.75 -11.77
N ARG A 252 19.30 3.33 -13.00
CA ARG A 252 18.85 4.01 -14.23
C ARG A 252 17.33 4.05 -14.35
N MET A 253 16.63 2.95 -14.03
CA MET A 253 15.16 2.91 -14.07
C MET A 253 14.54 3.95 -13.13
N ILE A 254 15.00 4.01 -11.88
CA ILE A 254 14.49 4.97 -10.89
C ILE A 254 14.88 6.40 -11.29
N ASP A 255 16.10 6.61 -11.76
CA ASP A 255 16.60 7.92 -12.17
C ASP A 255 15.77 8.53 -13.31
N MET A 256 15.43 7.73 -14.33
CA MET A 256 14.56 8.15 -15.44
C MET A 256 13.17 8.56 -14.94
N ILE A 257 12.57 7.78 -14.02
CA ILE A 257 11.26 8.12 -13.43
C ILE A 257 11.36 9.43 -12.65
N MET A 258 12.43 9.62 -11.86
CA MET A 258 12.65 10.85 -11.09
C MET A 258 12.91 12.05 -11.99
N HIS A 259 13.60 11.86 -13.12
CA HIS A 259 13.84 12.89 -14.11
C HIS A 259 12.52 13.35 -14.73
N ASP A 260 11.71 12.39 -15.20
CA ASP A 260 10.38 12.67 -15.75
C ASP A 260 9.48 13.40 -14.74
N LEU A 261 9.44 12.93 -13.50
CA LEU A 261 8.68 13.56 -12.42
C LEU A 261 9.08 15.02 -12.22
N SER A 262 10.38 15.30 -12.13
CA SER A 262 10.88 16.67 -11.94
C SER A 262 10.56 17.58 -13.14
N SER A 263 10.64 17.03 -14.35
CA SER A 263 10.33 17.74 -15.59
C SER A 263 8.84 18.08 -15.68
N GLU A 264 7.96 17.09 -15.44
CA GLU A 264 6.51 17.27 -15.46
C GLU A 264 6.02 18.18 -14.33
N TYR A 265 6.63 18.11 -13.15
CA TYR A 265 6.31 19.01 -12.05
C TYR A 265 6.63 20.47 -12.42
N THR A 266 7.83 20.70 -12.95
CA THR A 266 8.26 22.05 -13.36
C THR A 266 7.36 22.63 -14.45
N LYS A 267 6.92 21.79 -15.42
CA LYS A 267 5.97 22.21 -16.46
C LYS A 267 4.61 22.54 -15.87
N ALA A 268 4.06 21.68 -15.01
CA ALA A 268 2.76 21.89 -14.36
C ALA A 268 2.77 23.16 -13.50
N TYR A 269 3.83 23.36 -12.72
CA TYR A 269 4.01 24.55 -11.87
C TYR A 269 4.01 25.84 -12.67
N ARG A 270 4.80 25.90 -13.76
CA ARG A 270 4.85 27.07 -14.65
C ARG A 270 3.51 27.34 -15.33
N LYS A 271 2.77 26.29 -15.71
CA LYS A 271 1.46 26.43 -16.32
C LYS A 271 0.44 26.99 -15.31
N HIS A 272 0.37 26.38 -14.12
CA HIS A 272 -0.52 26.83 -13.05
C HIS A 272 -0.30 28.31 -12.71
N ASN A 273 0.96 28.75 -12.58
CA ASN A 273 1.27 30.14 -12.26
C ASN A 273 0.96 31.14 -13.40
N ARG A 274 0.86 30.68 -14.66
CA ARG A 274 0.39 31.52 -15.77
C ARG A 274 -1.12 31.63 -15.83
N ASP A 275 -1.83 30.54 -15.52
CA ASP A 275 -3.28 30.50 -15.57
C ASP A 275 -3.94 31.23 -14.38
N CYS A 276 -3.17 31.46 -13.28
CA CYS A 276 -3.61 32.21 -12.10
C CYS A 276 -3.26 33.71 -12.09
N THR A 277 -2.53 34.20 -13.10
CA THR A 277 -2.21 35.63 -13.30
C THR A 277 -3.04 36.24 -14.41
#